data_AF-A0A940T9D3-F1
#
_entry.id   AF-A0A940T9D3-F1
#
_cell.length_a   1.000
_cell.length_b   1.000
_cell.length_c   1.000
_cell.angle_alpha   90.00
_cell.angle_beta   90.00
_cell.angle_gamma   90.00
#
_symmetry.space_group_name_H-M   'P 1'
#
loop_
_entity.id
_entity.type
_entity.pdbx_description
1 polymer ?
#
loop_
_entity_poly.entity_id
_entity_poly.type
_entity_poly.pdbx_seq_one_letter_code
_entity_poly.pdbx_strand_id
1 'polypeptide(L)'
;MKKYAVFKSPTGYYCYEYYDSLESLADTEFASRVTEEQLPVVLDGNGGYFRFSPGEFDFDRIAETDGRYPLTVEEMFFKNHPDFKLGWISPEGDTYSCSFTGHTKAAKALAEKFYGKKEFPERTLEKAGWLKVIDSWNGTEEAHGQYVYSLTGKITHRQADKLFDLGLYNNPEIADIIKNDDII
;
A
#
# COMPACT_ATOMS: atom_id res chain seq x y z
N MET A 1 -22.03 9.23 -6.47
CA MET A 1 -21.45 8.07 -5.79
C MET A 1 -20.51 7.34 -6.73
N LYS A 2 -19.26 7.12 -6.31
CA LYS A 2 -18.25 6.42 -7.11
C LYS A 2 -18.30 4.92 -6.84
N LYS A 3 -18.07 4.11 -7.87
CA LYS A 3 -17.99 2.65 -7.76
C LYS A 3 -16.55 2.20 -7.86
N TYR A 4 -16.22 1.16 -7.09
CA TYR A 4 -14.91 0.54 -7.08
C TYR A 4 -15.04 -0.97 -7.16
N ALA A 5 -14.27 -1.60 -8.05
CA ALA A 5 -14.09 -3.04 -8.04
C ALA A 5 -13.05 -3.40 -6.98
N VAL A 6 -13.44 -4.27 -6.06
CA VAL A 6 -12.63 -4.73 -4.94
C VAL A 6 -12.09 -6.12 -5.26
N PHE A 7 -10.77 -6.25 -5.16
CA PHE A 7 -10.03 -7.47 -5.40
C PHE A 7 -9.31 -7.91 -4.13
N LYS A 8 -9.36 -9.19 -3.82
CA LYS A 8 -8.73 -9.80 -2.66
C LYS A 8 -7.28 -10.15 -2.97
N SER A 9 -6.41 -9.90 -2.02
CA SER A 9 -5.04 -10.39 -2.01
C SER A 9 -4.71 -11.06 -0.68
N PRO A 10 -3.59 -11.79 -0.59
CA PRO A 10 -3.19 -12.44 0.65
C PRO A 10 -3.05 -11.46 1.84
N THR A 11 -2.69 -10.20 1.57
CA THR A 11 -2.34 -9.23 2.62
C THR A 11 -3.23 -7.98 2.64
N GLY A 12 -4.39 -8.02 1.97
CA GLY A 12 -5.33 -6.91 1.95
C GLY A 12 -6.25 -6.92 0.73
N TYR A 13 -6.99 -5.84 0.55
CA TYR A 13 -7.84 -5.61 -0.61
C TYR A 13 -7.31 -4.47 -1.49
N TYR A 14 -7.37 -4.68 -2.81
CA TYR A 14 -7.11 -3.64 -3.80
C TYR A 14 -8.41 -3.13 -4.39
N CYS A 15 -8.46 -1.83 -4.62
CA CYS A 15 -9.61 -1.18 -5.26
C CYS A 15 -9.17 -0.42 -6.49
N TYR A 16 -9.93 -0.61 -7.56
CA TYR A 16 -9.83 0.10 -8.83
C TYR A 16 -11.16 0.78 -9.12
N GLU A 17 -11.14 1.96 -9.72
CA GLU A 17 -12.38 2.65 -10.07
C GLU A 17 -13.12 1.83 -11.13
N TYR A 18 -14.42 1.61 -10.92
CA TYR A 18 -15.27 0.76 -11.75
C TYR A 18 -16.31 1.60 -12.48
N TYR A 19 -16.42 1.37 -13.77
CA TYR A 19 -17.31 2.12 -14.66
C TYR A 19 -18.14 1.14 -15.50
N ASP A 20 -19.47 1.22 -15.34
CA ASP A 20 -20.44 0.35 -16.02
C ASP A 20 -21.31 1.08 -17.04
N SER A 21 -21.10 2.38 -17.23
CA SER A 21 -21.78 3.20 -18.24
C SER A 21 -20.85 4.25 -18.84
N LEU A 22 -21.12 4.67 -20.08
CA LEU A 22 -20.38 5.77 -20.70
C LEU A 22 -20.59 7.09 -19.95
N GLU A 23 -21.77 7.31 -19.37
CA GLU A 23 -22.07 8.47 -18.53
C GLU A 23 -21.13 8.53 -17.32
N SER A 24 -20.90 7.40 -16.65
CA SER A 24 -19.99 7.35 -15.50
C SER A 24 -18.55 7.71 -15.87
N LEU A 25 -18.14 7.49 -17.13
CA LEU A 25 -16.80 7.82 -17.64
C LEU A 25 -16.65 9.26 -18.11
N ALA A 26 -17.72 10.05 -18.19
CA ALA A 26 -17.73 11.36 -18.86
C ALA A 26 -16.65 12.33 -18.38
N ASP A 27 -16.31 12.29 -17.09
CA ASP A 27 -15.30 13.15 -16.45
C ASP A 27 -13.88 12.58 -16.50
N THR A 28 -13.66 11.47 -17.21
CA THR A 28 -12.37 10.79 -17.32
C THR A 28 -11.75 11.00 -18.70
N GLU A 29 -10.44 10.83 -18.83
CA GLU A 29 -9.75 10.84 -20.12
C GLU A 29 -10.16 9.69 -21.07
N PHE A 30 -10.92 8.72 -20.55
CA PHE A 30 -11.36 7.55 -21.28
C PHE A 30 -12.76 7.69 -21.88
N ALA A 31 -13.48 8.79 -21.60
CA ALA A 31 -14.83 9.04 -22.11
C ALA A 31 -14.94 8.89 -23.64
N SER A 32 -13.90 9.30 -24.38
CA SER A 32 -13.87 9.24 -25.85
C SER A 32 -13.11 8.02 -26.40
N ARG A 33 -12.62 7.12 -25.52
CA ARG A 33 -11.80 5.96 -25.89
C ARG A 33 -12.50 4.62 -25.66
N VAL A 34 -13.38 4.57 -24.68
CA VAL A 34 -14.14 3.37 -24.31
C VAL A 34 -15.48 3.38 -25.05
N THR A 35 -15.86 2.26 -25.66
CA THR A 35 -17.17 2.05 -26.28
C THR A 35 -18.10 1.26 -25.36
N GLU A 36 -19.41 1.27 -25.64
CA GLU A 36 -20.39 0.51 -24.83
C GLU A 36 -20.06 -0.99 -24.77
N GLU A 37 -19.54 -1.57 -25.83
CA GLU A 37 -19.19 -3.00 -25.91
C GLU A 37 -18.00 -3.40 -25.01
N GLN A 38 -17.17 -2.43 -24.65
CA GLN A 38 -16.01 -2.64 -23.78
C GLN A 38 -16.38 -2.60 -22.30
N LEU A 39 -17.56 -2.08 -21.95
CA LEU A 39 -18.04 -2.02 -20.58
C LEU A 39 -18.39 -3.42 -20.03
N PRO A 40 -18.33 -3.61 -18.70
CA PRO A 40 -17.74 -2.69 -17.72
C PRO A 40 -16.20 -2.64 -17.83
N VAL A 41 -15.62 -1.50 -17.44
CA VAL A 41 -14.17 -1.32 -17.36
C VAL A 41 -13.75 -0.89 -15.96
N VAL A 42 -12.49 -1.17 -15.63
CA VAL A 42 -11.84 -0.68 -14.42
C VAL A 42 -10.58 0.11 -14.77
N LEU A 43 -10.37 1.22 -14.07
CA LEU A 43 -9.22 2.09 -14.26
C LEU A 43 -8.11 1.74 -13.25
N ASP A 44 -6.88 1.58 -13.73
CA ASP A 44 -5.74 1.16 -12.90
C ASP A 44 -5.16 2.28 -12.02
N GLY A 45 -5.58 3.53 -12.28
CA GLY A 45 -5.09 4.74 -11.59
C GLY A 45 -3.72 5.23 -12.06
N ASN A 46 -3.14 4.61 -13.09
CA ASN A 46 -1.84 4.91 -13.69
C ASN A 46 -1.95 5.26 -15.19
N GLY A 47 -3.14 5.65 -15.67
CA GLY A 47 -3.39 6.01 -17.06
C GLY A 47 -3.78 4.83 -17.96
N GLY A 48 -4.09 3.66 -17.38
CA GLY A 48 -4.61 2.49 -18.06
C GLY A 48 -6.04 2.14 -17.65
N TYR A 49 -6.66 1.28 -18.47
CA TYR A 49 -7.93 0.63 -18.16
C TYR A 49 -7.91 -0.80 -18.68
N PHE A 50 -8.71 -1.67 -18.06
CA PHE A 50 -8.93 -3.02 -18.53
C PHE A 50 -10.42 -3.40 -18.46
N ARG A 51 -10.81 -4.33 -19.33
CA ARG A 51 -12.16 -4.87 -19.32
C ARG A 51 -12.36 -5.69 -18.06
N PHE A 52 -13.44 -5.41 -17.33
CA PHE A 52 -13.76 -6.11 -16.10
C PHE A 52 -14.47 -7.43 -16.40
N SER A 53 -13.99 -8.52 -15.80
CA SER A 53 -14.68 -9.81 -15.81
C SER A 53 -15.04 -10.22 -14.38
N PRO A 54 -16.33 -10.41 -14.03
CA PRO A 54 -16.72 -10.83 -12.69
C PRO A 54 -16.29 -12.26 -12.34
N GLY A 55 -15.75 -13.03 -13.30
CA GLY A 55 -15.20 -14.36 -13.08
C GLY A 55 -13.73 -14.38 -12.66
N GLU A 56 -13.09 -13.22 -12.48
CA GLU A 56 -11.72 -13.13 -11.96
C GLU A 56 -11.65 -13.71 -10.54
N PHE A 57 -10.68 -14.60 -10.30
CA PHE A 57 -10.63 -15.43 -9.07
C PHE A 57 -10.41 -14.62 -7.79
N ASP A 58 -9.85 -13.43 -7.93
CA ASP A 58 -9.55 -12.48 -6.88
C ASP A 58 -10.62 -11.39 -6.74
N PHE A 59 -11.60 -11.32 -7.64
CA PHE A 59 -12.71 -10.38 -7.48
C PHE A 59 -13.58 -10.74 -6.26
N ASP A 60 -13.88 -9.73 -5.44
CA ASP A 60 -14.68 -9.87 -4.22
C ASP A 60 -16.05 -9.20 -4.34
N ARG A 61 -16.08 -7.89 -4.62
CA ARG A 61 -17.32 -7.10 -4.69
C ARG A 61 -17.16 -5.77 -5.41
N ILE A 62 -18.29 -5.16 -5.77
CA ILE A 62 -18.34 -3.73 -6.09
C ILE A 62 -18.64 -2.96 -4.79
N ALA A 63 -17.81 -1.98 -4.47
CA ALA A 63 -18.01 -1.08 -3.34
C ALA A 63 -18.39 0.32 -3.86
N GLU A 64 -19.29 0.98 -3.13
CA GLU A 64 -19.77 2.31 -3.46
C GLU A 64 -19.40 3.29 -2.35
N THR A 65 -18.92 4.47 -2.71
CA THR A 65 -18.53 5.50 -1.73
C THR A 65 -18.67 6.90 -2.30
N ASP A 66 -19.03 7.85 -1.45
CA ASP A 66 -18.88 9.28 -1.71
C ASP A 66 -17.56 9.83 -1.11
N GLY A 67 -16.82 8.99 -0.40
CA GLY A 67 -15.51 9.30 0.18
C GLY A 67 -14.36 9.12 -0.81
N ARG A 68 -13.14 9.42 -0.35
CA ARG A 68 -11.92 9.24 -1.16
C ARG A 68 -11.54 7.77 -1.34
N TYR A 69 -11.78 6.95 -0.32
CA TYR A 69 -11.44 5.53 -0.33
C TYR A 69 -12.72 4.70 -0.14
N PRO A 70 -12.88 3.61 -0.92
CA PRO A 70 -14.02 2.71 -0.76
C PRO A 70 -13.89 1.80 0.46
N LEU A 71 -12.67 1.61 0.97
CA LEU A 71 -12.35 0.73 2.10
C LEU A 71 -11.52 1.46 3.15
N THR A 72 -11.54 0.94 4.37
CA THR A 72 -10.64 1.39 5.45
C THR A 72 -9.18 0.98 5.19
N VAL A 73 -8.24 1.62 5.89
CA VAL A 73 -6.81 1.29 5.80
C VAL A 73 -6.57 -0.17 6.16
N GLU A 74 -7.20 -0.67 7.23
CA GLU A 74 -7.01 -2.04 7.70
C GLU A 74 -7.60 -3.09 6.74
N GLU A 75 -8.61 -2.74 5.94
CA GLU A 75 -9.09 -3.61 4.87
C GLU A 75 -8.12 -3.60 3.68
N MET A 76 -7.60 -2.43 3.30
CA MET A 76 -6.68 -2.33 2.16
C MET A 76 -5.29 -2.92 2.46
N PHE A 77 -4.82 -2.78 3.70
CA PHE A 77 -3.48 -3.14 4.14
C PHE A 77 -3.61 -3.86 5.48
N PHE A 78 -3.63 -5.20 5.44
CA PHE A 78 -3.86 -5.99 6.65
C PHE A 78 -2.83 -5.66 7.71
N LYS A 79 -3.34 -5.28 8.87
CA LYS A 79 -2.57 -4.92 10.04
C LYS A 79 -1.99 -6.18 10.69
N ASN A 80 -0.69 -6.20 10.96
CA ASN A 80 -0.01 -7.31 11.66
C ASN A 80 -0.24 -8.69 11.00
N HIS A 81 -0.35 -8.73 9.67
CA HIS A 81 -0.56 -9.97 8.95
C HIS A 81 0.65 -10.90 9.10
N PRO A 82 0.47 -12.22 9.33
CA PRO A 82 1.59 -13.16 9.50
C PRO A 82 2.50 -13.24 8.28
N ASP A 83 1.94 -13.08 7.07
CA ASP A 83 2.71 -13.07 5.82
C ASP A 83 3.22 -11.67 5.43
N PHE A 84 3.43 -10.77 6.39
CA PHE A 84 4.01 -9.46 6.12
C PHE A 84 5.41 -9.61 5.52
N LYS A 85 5.60 -9.10 4.30
CA LYS A 85 6.91 -9.01 3.64
C LYS A 85 7.33 -7.56 3.41
N LEU A 86 6.47 -6.80 2.74
CA LEU A 86 6.76 -5.43 2.35
C LEU A 86 5.65 -4.51 2.86
N GLY A 87 6.02 -3.32 3.29
CA GLY A 87 5.07 -2.34 3.80
C GLY A 87 5.66 -1.31 4.73
N TRP A 88 4.85 -0.92 5.71
CA TRP A 88 5.18 0.13 6.68
C TRP A 88 5.05 -0.41 8.10
N ILE A 89 5.96 0.00 9.00
CA ILE A 89 5.89 -0.31 10.43
C ILE A 89 5.74 0.99 11.20
N SER A 90 4.64 1.13 11.94
CA SER A 90 4.40 2.30 12.78
C SER A 90 5.37 2.39 13.97
N PRO A 91 5.50 3.54 14.65
CA PRO A 91 6.25 3.67 15.90
C PRO A 91 5.80 2.71 17.01
N GLU A 92 4.54 2.26 16.96
CA GLU A 92 3.98 1.29 17.91
C GLU A 92 4.28 -0.17 17.55
N GLY A 93 5.02 -0.42 16.46
CA GLY A 93 5.35 -1.77 16.00
C GLY A 93 4.26 -2.43 15.16
N ASP A 94 3.16 -1.73 14.86
CA ASP A 94 2.13 -2.26 13.95
C ASP A 94 2.60 -2.27 12.50
N THR A 95 2.43 -3.40 11.81
CA THR A 95 2.76 -3.56 10.39
C THR A 95 1.54 -3.35 9.51
N TYR A 96 1.74 -2.75 8.34
CA TYR A 96 0.72 -2.58 7.30
C TYR A 96 1.31 -3.06 5.97
N SER A 97 0.89 -4.23 5.50
CA SER A 97 1.45 -4.83 4.28
C SER A 97 0.90 -4.13 3.04
N CYS A 98 1.79 -3.77 2.10
CA CYS A 98 1.41 -3.19 0.82
C CYS A 98 1.72 -4.10 -0.38
N SER A 99 2.07 -5.37 -0.13
CA SER A 99 2.63 -6.27 -1.14
C SER A 99 3.79 -5.62 -1.91
N PHE A 100 4.05 -6.05 -3.15
CA PHE A 100 5.20 -5.65 -3.95
C PHE A 100 5.09 -4.25 -4.58
N THR A 101 3.90 -3.84 -5.01
CA THR A 101 3.70 -2.62 -5.84
C THR A 101 2.91 -1.52 -5.15
N GLY A 102 2.45 -1.73 -3.92
CA GLY A 102 1.50 -0.85 -3.24
C GLY A 102 2.11 0.23 -2.33
N HIS A 103 3.43 0.39 -2.27
CA HIS A 103 4.10 1.23 -1.25
C HIS A 103 3.58 2.65 -1.14
N THR A 104 3.52 3.38 -2.27
CA THR A 104 3.06 4.77 -2.30
C THR A 104 1.55 4.88 -2.04
N LYS A 105 0.74 3.89 -2.46
CA LYS A 105 -0.70 3.84 -2.17
C LYS A 105 -0.95 3.63 -0.68
N ALA A 106 -0.22 2.70 -0.06
CA ALA A 106 -0.24 2.47 1.38
C ALA A 106 0.18 3.72 2.15
N ALA A 107 1.27 4.37 1.73
CA ALA A 107 1.74 5.59 2.37
C ALA A 107 0.71 6.73 2.33
N LYS A 108 0.05 6.93 1.18
CA LYS A 108 -1.04 7.90 1.01
C LYS A 108 -2.18 7.64 2.01
N ALA A 109 -2.67 6.40 2.05
CA ALA A 109 -3.78 6.03 2.91
C ALA A 109 -3.43 6.12 4.42
N LEU A 110 -2.24 5.64 4.80
CA LEU A 110 -1.73 5.72 6.17
C LEU A 110 -1.52 7.17 6.61
N ALA A 111 -0.83 7.98 5.81
CA ALA A 111 -0.60 9.37 6.15
C ALA A 111 -1.91 10.15 6.31
N GLU A 112 -2.89 9.90 5.43
CA GLU A 112 -4.20 10.52 5.52
C GLU A 112 -4.96 10.10 6.79
N LYS A 113 -4.91 8.81 7.15
CA LYS A 113 -5.55 8.29 8.36
C LYS A 113 -4.94 8.88 9.64
N PHE A 114 -3.62 8.90 9.76
CA PHE A 114 -2.94 9.25 11.01
C PHE A 114 -2.62 10.75 11.14
N TYR A 115 -2.48 11.47 10.01
CA TYR A 115 -2.02 12.85 9.99
C TYR A 115 -2.86 13.79 9.11
N GLY A 116 -3.92 13.29 8.46
CA GLY A 116 -4.72 14.02 7.49
C GLY A 116 -4.05 14.13 6.12
N LYS A 117 -4.72 14.75 5.14
CA LYS A 117 -4.20 14.88 3.76
C LYS A 117 -2.86 15.63 3.74
N LYS A 118 -1.83 15.03 3.14
CA LYS A 118 -0.49 15.63 2.97
C LYS A 118 -0.02 15.57 1.52
N GLU A 119 0.76 16.55 1.13
CA GLU A 119 1.41 16.63 -0.19
C GLU A 119 2.48 15.54 -0.37
N PHE A 120 3.22 15.23 0.70
CA PHE A 120 4.30 14.23 0.71
C PHE A 120 4.01 13.13 1.74
N PRO A 121 3.15 12.14 1.42
CA PRO A 121 2.73 11.10 2.36
C PRO A 121 3.87 10.26 2.93
N GLU A 122 4.75 9.72 2.08
CA GLU A 122 5.89 8.89 2.52
C GLU A 122 6.78 9.67 3.48
N ARG A 123 7.18 10.88 3.08
CA ARG A 123 7.99 11.77 3.91
C ARG A 123 7.31 12.18 5.21
N THR A 124 5.98 12.23 5.23
CA THR A 124 5.21 12.49 6.46
C THR A 124 5.33 11.32 7.43
N LEU A 125 5.12 10.09 6.95
CA LEU A 125 5.27 8.87 7.76
C LEU A 125 6.69 8.74 8.30
N GLU A 126 7.68 8.87 7.41
CA GLU A 126 9.10 8.79 7.73
C GLU A 126 9.52 9.80 8.80
N LYS A 127 9.10 11.06 8.68
CA LYS A 127 9.37 12.10 9.69
C LYS A 127 8.70 11.81 11.03
N ALA A 128 7.59 11.08 11.02
CA ALA A 128 6.90 10.64 12.22
C ALA A 128 7.45 9.32 12.79
N GLY A 129 8.60 8.85 12.30
CA GLY A 129 9.28 7.66 12.82
C GLY A 129 8.72 6.33 12.32
N TRP A 130 7.92 6.33 11.25
CA TRP A 130 7.51 5.09 10.60
C TRP A 130 8.69 4.50 9.82
N LEU A 131 8.81 3.18 9.87
CA LEU A 131 9.78 2.44 9.06
C LEU A 131 9.14 1.99 7.75
N LYS A 132 9.95 1.98 6.70
CA LYS A 132 9.56 1.48 5.37
C LYS A 132 10.34 0.20 5.07
N VAL A 133 9.65 -0.90 4.84
CA VAL A 133 10.25 -2.20 4.49
C VAL A 133 10.03 -2.44 3.01
N ILE A 134 11.09 -2.37 2.21
CA ILE A 134 11.06 -2.52 0.74
C ILE A 134 11.86 -3.73 0.29
N ASP A 135 11.68 -4.12 -0.97
CA ASP A 135 12.57 -5.07 -1.63
C ASP A 135 13.98 -4.47 -1.73
N SER A 136 15.01 -5.26 -1.40
CA SER A 136 16.41 -4.83 -1.50
C SER A 136 16.96 -4.86 -2.93
N TRP A 137 16.15 -5.28 -3.91
CA TRP A 137 16.59 -5.41 -5.29
C TRP A 137 17.13 -4.08 -5.87
N ASN A 138 18.38 -4.12 -6.31
CA ASN A 138 19.11 -2.99 -6.89
C ASN A 138 19.29 -3.09 -8.42
N GLY A 139 18.65 -4.06 -9.06
CA GLY A 139 18.76 -4.30 -10.50
C GLY A 139 19.92 -5.18 -10.94
N THR A 140 20.77 -5.66 -10.02
CA THR A 140 21.99 -6.42 -10.37
C THR A 140 22.14 -7.76 -9.65
N GLU A 141 21.41 -8.00 -8.55
CA GLU A 141 21.54 -9.20 -7.74
C GLU A 141 20.49 -10.27 -8.09
N GLU A 142 20.91 -11.54 -8.11
CA GLU A 142 20.03 -12.71 -8.36
C GLU A 142 19.15 -13.06 -7.16
N ALA A 143 19.58 -12.69 -5.96
CA ALA A 143 18.83 -12.86 -4.72
C ALA A 143 18.60 -11.47 -4.11
N HIS A 144 17.36 -11.21 -3.68
CA HIS A 144 16.98 -9.95 -3.05
C HIS A 144 16.23 -10.26 -1.75
N GLY A 145 16.57 -9.52 -0.71
CA GLY A 145 15.98 -9.60 0.61
C GLY A 145 15.03 -8.43 0.85
N GLN A 146 14.94 -8.04 2.12
CA GLN A 146 14.17 -6.88 2.53
C GLN A 146 15.15 -5.83 3.07
N TYR A 147 14.89 -4.57 2.75
CA TYR A 147 15.63 -3.42 3.28
C TYR A 147 14.69 -2.57 4.14
N VAL A 148 15.15 -2.16 5.32
CA VAL A 148 14.38 -1.38 6.28
C VAL A 148 14.90 0.05 6.36
N TYR A 149 14.14 0.99 5.83
CA TYR A 149 14.49 2.40 5.84
C TYR A 149 13.90 3.14 7.05
N SER A 150 14.77 3.84 7.80
CA SER A 150 14.42 4.85 8.81
C SER A 150 14.99 6.21 8.41
N LEU A 151 14.14 7.20 8.13
CA LEU A 151 14.59 8.56 7.83
C LEU A 151 15.26 9.24 9.05
N THR A 152 14.81 8.90 10.25
CA THR A 152 15.29 9.53 11.49
C THR A 152 16.61 8.93 11.98
N GLY A 153 17.01 7.77 11.44
CA GLY A 153 18.10 6.97 11.98
C GLY A 153 17.79 6.33 13.33
N LYS A 154 16.53 6.41 13.79
CA LYS A 154 16.07 5.90 15.09
C LYS A 154 14.93 4.92 14.91
N ILE A 155 14.78 4.03 15.88
CA ILE A 155 13.64 3.10 15.99
C ILE A 155 13.14 3.05 17.43
N THR A 156 11.87 2.71 17.62
CA THR A 156 11.34 2.47 18.97
C THR A 156 11.65 1.04 19.43
N HIS A 157 11.57 0.79 20.74
CA HIS A 157 11.63 -0.58 21.28
C HIS A 157 10.60 -1.51 20.63
N ARG A 158 9.37 -1.02 20.40
CA ARG A 158 8.31 -1.83 19.77
C ARG A 158 8.62 -2.16 18.30
N GLN A 159 9.26 -1.24 17.59
CA GLN A 159 9.74 -1.50 16.24
C GLN A 159 10.89 -2.52 16.24
N ALA A 160 11.82 -2.42 17.18
CA ALA A 160 12.90 -3.39 17.34
C ALA A 160 12.36 -4.80 17.60
N ASP A 161 11.42 -4.96 18.54
CA ASP A 161 10.74 -6.24 18.81
C ASP A 161 10.04 -6.77 17.55
N LYS A 162 9.33 -5.89 16.83
CA LYS A 162 8.67 -6.28 15.58
C LYS A 162 9.67 -6.73 14.51
N LEU A 163 10.79 -6.04 14.36
CA LEU A 163 11.84 -6.42 13.41
C LEU A 163 12.48 -7.76 13.79
N PHE A 164 12.60 -8.06 15.08
CA PHE A 164 13.03 -9.37 15.56
C PHE A 164 12.04 -10.47 15.16
N ASP A 165 10.75 -10.28 15.42
CA ASP A 165 9.70 -11.23 15.03
C ASP A 165 9.70 -11.51 13.52
N LEU A 166 9.97 -10.47 12.72
CA LEU A 166 9.99 -10.56 11.25
C LEU A 166 11.30 -11.13 10.69
N GLY A 167 12.31 -11.39 11.53
CA GLY A 167 13.64 -11.84 11.10
C GLY A 167 14.48 -10.76 10.40
N LEU A 168 14.10 -9.48 10.52
CA LEU A 168 14.76 -8.32 9.91
C LEU A 168 15.71 -7.59 10.86
N TYR A 169 15.74 -7.98 12.13
CA TYR A 169 16.56 -7.34 13.18
C TYR A 169 18.05 -7.33 12.87
N ASN A 170 18.54 -8.35 12.18
CA ASN A 170 19.96 -8.51 11.85
C ASN A 170 20.33 -7.90 10.49
N ASN A 171 19.39 -7.22 9.82
CA ASN A 171 19.71 -6.46 8.63
C ASN A 171 20.80 -5.43 8.95
N PRO A 172 21.79 -5.21 8.06
CA PRO A 172 22.92 -4.31 8.33
C PRO A 172 22.48 -2.92 8.81
N GLU A 173 21.49 -2.32 8.15
CA GLU A 173 20.98 -0.99 8.47
C GLU A 173 20.28 -0.92 9.83
N ILE A 174 19.66 -2.01 10.28
CA ILE A 174 19.01 -2.10 11.59
C ILE A 174 20.04 -2.38 12.68
N ALA A 175 20.97 -3.30 12.43
CA ALA A 175 22.05 -3.62 13.33
C ALA A 175 22.91 -2.38 13.64
N ASP A 176 23.14 -1.52 12.65
CA ASP A 176 23.90 -0.28 12.85
C ASP A 176 23.14 0.74 13.69
N ILE A 177 21.82 0.89 13.52
CA ILE A 177 20.97 1.73 14.40
C ILE A 177 21.02 1.23 15.84
N ILE A 178 20.88 -0.09 16.04
CA ILE A 178 20.88 -0.70 17.38
C ILE A 178 22.24 -0.52 18.07
N LYS A 179 23.36 -0.71 17.36
CA LYS A 179 24.71 -0.57 17.93
C LYS A 179 25.03 0.86 18.37
N ASN A 180 24.38 1.85 17.76
CA ASN A 180 24.58 3.26 18.10
C ASN A 180 23.65 3.72 19.25
N ASP A 181 22.95 2.80 19.93
CA ASP A 181 21.96 3.08 20.98
C ASP A 181 20.85 4.05 20.53
N ASP A 182 20.52 4.08 19.23
CA ASP A 182 19.49 4.94 18.65
C ASP A 182 18.06 4.36 18.80
N ILE A 183 17.84 3.59 19.88
CA ILE A 183 16.52 3.09 20.28
C ILE A 183 15.87 4.07 21.25
N ILE A 184 14.67 4.55 20.93
CA ILE A 184 13.94 5.56 21.70
C ILE A 184 12.60 5.08 22.26
#